data_AF-A0A7S1DZR5-F1
#
_entry.id   AF-A0A7S1DZR5-F1
#
_cell.length_a   1.000
_cell.length_b   1.000
_cell.length_c   1.000
_cell.angle_alpha   90.00
_cell.angle_beta   90.00
_cell.angle_gamma   90.00
#
_symmetry.space_group_name_H-M   'P 1'
#
loop_
_entity.id
_entity.type
_entity.pdbx_description
1 polymer ?
#
loop_
_entity_poly.entity_id
_entity_poly.type
_entity_poly.pdbx_seq_one_letter_code
_entity_poly.pdbx_strand_id
1 'polypeptide(L)'
;RWMAPEVIRHHPYSEKADCYSYGVLVWQLLTRENPFALHSQLEAAGKVALEEARPQFPIVTPSCIQKLIENCWAEDTRERFSFQIICENLQNGFDLSQEEEKWMQAPFGHPVYEE
;
A
#
# COMPACT_ATOMS: atom_id res chain seq x y z
N ARG A 1 2.82 -11.71 0.57
CA ARG A 1 3.19 -10.36 0.07
C ARG A 1 2.14 -9.30 0.42
N TRP A 2 0.84 -9.61 0.31
CA TRP A 2 -0.24 -8.73 0.77
C TRP A 2 -0.66 -8.96 2.23
N MET A 3 -0.28 -10.08 2.82
CA MET A 3 -0.64 -10.42 4.20
C MET A 3 -0.08 -9.37 5.17
N ALA A 4 -0.95 -8.95 6.09
CA ALA A 4 -0.59 -8.08 7.20
C ALA A 4 0.42 -8.74 8.14
N PRO A 5 1.28 -7.98 8.82
CA PRO A 5 2.34 -8.50 9.67
C PRO A 5 1.80 -9.39 10.80
N GLU A 6 0.69 -9.03 11.43
CA GLU A 6 0.06 -9.83 12.48
C GLU A 6 -0.48 -11.18 11.98
N VAL A 7 -0.92 -11.25 10.72
CA VAL A 7 -1.37 -12.51 10.10
C VAL A 7 -0.18 -13.42 9.84
N ILE A 8 0.93 -12.86 9.34
CA ILE A 8 2.19 -13.60 9.13
C ILE A 8 2.74 -14.12 10.46
N ARG A 9 2.66 -13.32 11.53
CA ARG A 9 3.11 -13.68 12.88
C ARG A 9 2.15 -14.63 13.61
N HIS A 10 1.04 -15.04 12.99
CA HIS A 10 -0.01 -15.85 13.62
C HIS A 10 -0.59 -15.24 14.91
N HIS A 11 -0.63 -13.91 14.99
CA HIS A 11 -1.29 -13.19 16.06
C HIS A 11 -2.79 -13.06 15.79
N PRO A 12 -3.63 -12.79 16.82
CA PRO A 12 -5.01 -12.41 16.61
C PRO A 12 -5.10 -11.19 15.69
N TYR A 13 -6.00 -11.24 14.72
CA TYR A 13 -6.21 -10.19 13.74
C TYR A 13 -7.70 -9.88 13.57
N SER A 14 -7.99 -8.73 12.97
CA SER A 14 -9.34 -8.27 12.67
C SER A 14 -9.45 -7.85 11.19
N GLU A 15 -10.53 -7.19 10.81
CA GLU A 15 -10.71 -6.55 9.50
C GLU A 15 -9.60 -5.55 9.14
N LYS A 16 -8.82 -5.10 10.11
CA LYS A 16 -7.62 -4.27 9.90
C LYS A 16 -6.52 -4.97 9.11
N ALA A 17 -6.51 -6.31 9.08
CA ALA A 17 -5.61 -7.07 8.21
C ALA A 17 -6.03 -6.97 6.73
N ASP A 18 -7.33 -6.87 6.47
CA ASP A 18 -7.86 -6.65 5.12
C ASP A 18 -7.60 -5.21 4.66
N CYS A 19 -7.67 -4.24 5.57
CA CYS A 19 -7.30 -2.85 5.29
C CYS A 19 -5.82 -2.74 4.87
N TYR A 20 -4.92 -3.47 5.56
CA TYR A 20 -3.51 -3.58 5.15
C TYR A 20 -3.38 -4.16 3.74
N SER A 21 -4.04 -5.30 3.48
CA SER A 21 -3.99 -5.97 2.18
C SER A 21 -4.51 -5.06 1.06
N TYR A 22 -5.53 -4.26 1.35
CA TYR A 22 -6.05 -3.24 0.45
C TYR A 22 -5.02 -2.15 0.16
N GLY A 23 -4.30 -1.62 1.16
CA GLY A 23 -3.21 -0.66 0.94
C GLY A 23 -2.15 -1.19 -0.03
N VAL A 24 -1.71 -2.44 0.18
CA VAL A 24 -0.75 -3.11 -0.72
C VAL A 24 -1.33 -3.28 -2.13
N LEU A 25 -2.63 -3.57 -2.25
CA LEU A 25 -3.32 -3.66 -3.54
C LEU A 25 -3.36 -2.31 -4.27
N VAL A 26 -3.71 -1.22 -3.59
CA VAL A 26 -3.74 0.13 -4.18
C VAL A 26 -2.33 0.51 -4.66
N TRP A 27 -1.30 0.22 -3.87
CA TRP A 27 0.09 0.38 -4.30
C TRP A 27 0.38 -0.42 -5.59
N GLN A 28 -0.02 -1.68 -5.66
CA GLN A 28 0.17 -2.50 -6.86
C GLN A 28 -0.58 -1.95 -8.07
N LEU A 29 -1.79 -1.41 -7.89
CA LEU A 29 -2.53 -0.79 -8.99
C LEU A 29 -1.81 0.45 -9.52
N LEU A 30 -1.18 1.22 -8.62
CA LEU A 30 -0.42 2.40 -8.95
C LEU A 30 0.86 2.07 -9.71
N THR A 31 1.62 1.08 -9.24
CA THR A 31 2.93 0.75 -9.82
C THR A 31 2.85 -0.25 -10.97
N ARG A 32 1.75 -1.02 -11.04
CA ARG A 32 1.57 -2.20 -11.91
C ARG A 32 2.59 -3.32 -11.63
N GLU A 33 3.14 -3.36 -10.43
CA GLU A 33 4.16 -4.33 -10.04
C GLU A 33 3.71 -5.32 -8.96
N ASN A 34 4.49 -6.38 -8.78
CA ASN A 34 4.33 -7.26 -7.62
C ASN A 34 5.05 -6.68 -6.41
N PRO A 35 4.40 -6.53 -5.24
CA PRO A 35 5.04 -6.04 -4.03
C PRO A 35 6.23 -6.94 -3.65
N PHE A 36 7.37 -6.31 -3.40
CA PHE A 36 8.64 -6.99 -3.12
C PHE A 36 9.12 -7.89 -4.28
N ALA A 37 8.94 -7.47 -5.55
CA ALA A 37 9.21 -8.32 -6.73
C ALA A 37 10.59 -9.01 -6.71
N LEU A 38 11.60 -8.35 -6.15
CA LEU A 38 12.99 -8.84 -6.06
C LEU A 38 13.24 -9.87 -4.93
N HIS A 39 12.21 -10.27 -4.21
CA HIS A 39 12.30 -11.23 -3.09
C HIS A 39 11.37 -12.41 -3.36
N SER A 40 11.69 -13.60 -2.85
CA SER A 40 10.75 -14.72 -2.79
C SER A 40 9.56 -14.42 -1.88
N GLN A 41 8.53 -15.28 -1.90
CA GLN A 41 7.36 -15.11 -1.03
C GLN A 41 7.72 -15.18 0.46
N LEU A 42 8.65 -16.07 0.82
CA LEU A 42 9.09 -16.25 2.20
C LEU A 42 9.94 -15.07 2.67
N GLU A 43 10.89 -14.59 1.84
CA GLU A 43 11.70 -13.42 2.16
C GLU A 43 10.83 -12.17 2.30
N ALA A 44 9.87 -11.95 1.40
CA ALA A 44 8.94 -10.83 1.49
C ALA A 44 8.10 -10.90 2.79
N ALA A 45 7.65 -12.09 3.20
CA ALA A 45 6.94 -12.27 4.46
C ALA A 45 7.83 -11.94 5.67
N GLY A 46 9.09 -12.38 5.65
CA GLY A 46 10.08 -12.05 6.68
C GLY A 46 10.33 -10.54 6.78
N LYS A 47 10.53 -9.86 5.64
CA LYS A 47 10.71 -8.40 5.60
C LYS A 47 9.54 -7.64 6.19
N VAL A 48 8.31 -8.02 5.85
CA VAL A 48 7.10 -7.38 6.41
C VAL A 48 6.98 -7.64 7.91
N ALA A 49 7.15 -8.89 8.34
CA ALA A 49 6.89 -9.29 9.71
C ALA A 49 8.04 -9.03 10.69
N LEU A 50 9.28 -8.88 10.24
CA LEU A 50 10.45 -8.74 11.12
C LEU A 50 11.15 -7.40 10.95
N GLU A 51 11.12 -6.82 9.75
CA GLU A 51 11.82 -5.57 9.44
C GLU A 51 10.84 -4.38 9.26
N GLU A 52 9.54 -4.63 9.43
CA GLU A 52 8.46 -3.65 9.20
C GLU A 52 8.52 -3.02 7.79
N ALA A 53 9.12 -3.73 6.83
CA ALA A 53 9.33 -3.22 5.49
C ALA A 53 7.99 -3.02 4.76
N ARG A 54 7.95 -2.03 3.86
CA ARG A 54 6.83 -1.77 2.94
C ARG A 54 7.36 -1.62 1.50
N PRO A 55 6.52 -1.84 0.48
CA PRO A 55 6.88 -1.54 -0.91
C PRO A 55 7.29 -0.07 -1.07
N GLN A 56 8.29 0.21 -1.89
CA GLN A 56 8.76 1.57 -2.13
C GLN A 56 7.77 2.32 -3.02
N PHE A 57 7.59 3.62 -2.78
CA PHE A 57 6.79 4.47 -3.65
C PHE A 57 7.62 4.99 -4.83
N PRO A 58 6.98 5.22 -5.99
CA PRO A 58 7.55 6.08 -7.03
C PRO A 58 7.87 7.47 -6.48
N ILE A 59 8.98 8.07 -6.95
CA ILE A 59 9.49 9.37 -6.46
C ILE A 59 8.44 10.49 -6.51
N VAL A 60 7.54 10.47 -7.50
CA VAL A 60 6.57 11.55 -7.77
C VAL A 60 5.15 11.13 -7.38
N THR A 61 5.00 10.24 -6.39
CA THR A 61 3.66 9.83 -5.93
C THR A 61 2.95 11.01 -5.26
N PRO A 62 1.70 11.34 -5.68
CA PRO A 62 0.93 12.38 -5.03
C PRO A 62 0.77 12.12 -3.53
N SER A 63 1.06 13.14 -2.72
CA SER A 63 1.19 12.97 -1.26
C SER A 63 -0.08 12.46 -0.58
N CYS A 64 -1.26 12.80 -1.11
CA CYS A 64 -2.54 12.33 -0.60
C CYS A 64 -2.76 10.84 -0.85
N ILE A 65 -2.34 10.33 -2.01
CA ILE A 65 -2.42 8.92 -2.37
C ILE A 65 -1.43 8.11 -1.54
N GLN A 66 -0.19 8.60 -1.41
CA GLN A 66 0.81 8.00 -0.54
C GLN A 66 0.31 7.89 0.90
N LYS A 67 -0.24 8.98 1.46
CA LYS A 67 -0.81 8.97 2.81
C LYS A 67 -1.97 7.99 2.96
N LEU A 68 -2.88 7.89 1.99
CA LEU A 68 -3.96 6.92 2.03
C LEU A 68 -3.40 5.49 2.18
N ILE A 69 -2.43 5.13 1.33
CA ILE A 69 -1.81 3.81 1.32
C ILE A 69 -1.04 3.57 2.63
N GLU A 70 -0.28 4.56 3.09
CA GLU A 70 0.49 4.50 4.35
C GLU A 70 -0.39 4.24 5.57
N ASN A 71 -1.54 4.91 5.64
CA ASN A 71 -2.52 4.68 6.70
C ASN A 71 -3.27 3.35 6.52
N CYS A 72 -3.29 2.74 5.34
CA CYS A 72 -3.87 1.40 5.19
C CYS A 72 -2.93 0.32 5.74
N TRP A 73 -1.61 0.47 5.54
CA TRP A 73 -0.61 -0.55 5.87
C TRP A 73 0.30 -0.21 7.06
N ALA A 74 -0.12 0.70 7.94
CA ALA A 74 0.62 1.05 9.16
C ALA A 74 0.96 -0.22 9.98
N GLU A 75 2.10 -0.23 10.68
CA GLU A 75 2.47 -1.38 11.51
C GLU A 75 1.46 -1.59 12.66
N ASP A 76 1.19 -0.51 13.41
CA ASP A 76 0.17 -0.51 14.45
C ASP A 76 -1.24 -0.59 13.84
N THR A 77 -1.99 -1.63 14.21
CA THR A 77 -3.36 -1.87 13.74
C THR A 77 -4.33 -0.74 14.12
N ARG A 78 -4.02 0.03 15.18
CA ARG A 78 -4.85 1.15 15.66
C ARG A 78 -4.71 2.40 14.81
N GLU A 79 -3.53 2.59 14.23
CA GLU A 79 -3.24 3.69 13.29
C GLU A 79 -3.79 3.40 11.89
N ARG A 80 -4.14 2.13 11.61
CA ARG A 80 -4.69 1.78 10.30
C ARG A 80 -6.07 2.36 10.11
N PHE A 81 -6.34 2.91 8.92
CA PHE A 81 -7.69 3.28 8.53
C PHE A 81 -8.63 2.07 8.55
N SER A 82 -9.89 2.29 8.95
CA SER A 82 -10.96 1.35 8.69
C SER A 82 -11.45 1.51 7.26
N PHE A 83 -12.11 0.50 6.70
CA PHE A 83 -12.75 0.64 5.39
C PHE A 83 -13.75 1.79 5.32
N GLN A 84 -14.41 2.14 6.43
CA GLN A 84 -15.26 3.33 6.48
C GLN A 84 -14.46 4.59 6.12
N ILE A 85 -13.33 4.82 6.81
CA ILE A 85 -12.47 5.99 6.57
C ILE A 85 -11.89 5.95 5.15
N ILE A 86 -11.47 4.77 4.68
CA ILE A 86 -10.95 4.60 3.31
C ILE A 86 -12.02 5.01 2.29
N CYS A 87 -13.24 4.50 2.42
CA CYS A 87 -14.35 4.85 1.54
C CYS A 87 -14.70 6.33 1.59
N GLU A 88 -14.74 6.95 2.77
CA GLU A 88 -14.98 8.39 2.93
C GLU A 88 -13.91 9.22 2.20
N ASN A 89 -12.62 8.87 2.34
CA ASN A 89 -11.54 9.54 1.62
C ASN A 89 -11.69 9.41 0.10
N LEU A 90 -12.01 8.21 -0.39
CA LEU A 90 -12.20 7.96 -1.82
C LEU A 90 -13.42 8.69 -2.39
N GLN A 91 -14.51 8.80 -1.62
CA GLN A 91 -15.74 9.49 -2.02
C GLN A 91 -15.58 11.00 -2.03
N ASN A 92 -14.87 11.56 -1.05
CA ASN A 92 -14.54 12.98 -1.01
C ASN A 92 -13.57 13.36 -2.15
N GLY A 93 -12.83 12.37 -2.66
CA GLY A 93 -11.82 12.56 -3.69
C GLY A 93 -10.56 13.19 -3.13
N PHE A 94 -9.60 13.39 -4.02
CA PHE A 94 -8.32 14.03 -3.71
C PHE A 94 -8.19 15.31 -4.52
N ASP A 95 -7.71 16.37 -3.89
CA ASP A 95 -7.35 17.61 -4.58
C ASP A 95 -5.99 17.40 -5.24
N LEU A 96 -6.00 16.90 -6.47
CA LEU A 96 -4.83 16.65 -7.29
C LEU A 96 -4.62 17.83 -8.24
N SER A 97 -3.37 18.26 -8.38
CA SER A 97 -3.00 19.17 -9.47
C SER A 97 -3.17 18.48 -10.84
N GLN A 98 -3.27 19.27 -11.92
CA GLN A 98 -3.35 18.72 -13.29
C GLN A 98 -2.17 17.81 -13.63
N GLU A 99 -0.99 18.10 -13.08
CA GLU A 99 0.22 17.29 -13.25
C GLU A 99 0.09 15.94 -12.54
N GLU A 100 -0.43 15.93 -11.31
CA GLU A 100 -0.68 14.70 -10.54
C GLU A 100 -1.81 13.87 -11.14
N GLU A 101 -2.88 14.49 -11.66
CA GLU A 101 -3.94 13.79 -12.38
C GLU A 101 -3.39 13.11 -13.64
N LYS A 102 -2.60 13.83 -14.44
CA LYS A 102 -1.95 13.27 -15.62
C LYS A 102 -0.99 12.14 -15.25
N TRP A 103 -0.27 12.30 -14.14
CA TRP A 103 0.61 11.27 -13.60
C TRP A 103 -0.19 10.01 -13.26
N MET A 104 -1.26 10.12 -12.46
CA MET A 104 -2.14 9.01 -12.07
C MET A 104 -2.78 8.26 -13.25
N GLN A 105 -2.95 8.93 -14.39
CA GLN A 105 -3.54 8.36 -15.61
C GLN A 105 -2.51 7.71 -16.54
N ALA A 106 -1.25 7.56 -16.12
CA ALA A 106 -0.22 6.93 -16.94
C ALA A 106 -0.62 5.48 -17.31
N PRO A 107 -0.59 5.11 -18.61
CA PRO A 107 -1.16 3.85 -19.09
C PRO A 107 -0.45 2.58 -18.57
N PHE A 108 0.81 2.71 -18.18
CA PHE A 108 1.66 1.61 -17.71
C PHE A 108 1.91 1.65 -16.19
N GLY A 109 1.25 2.56 -15.46
CA GLY A 109 1.54 2.81 -14.05
C GLY A 109 2.95 3.38 -13.83
N HIS A 110 3.45 3.20 -12.62
CA HIS A 110 4.71 3.78 -12.15
C HIS A 110 5.60 2.70 -11.51
N PRO A 111 6.32 1.89 -12.31
CA PRO A 111 7.16 0.83 -11.78
C PRO A 111 8.29 1.40 -10.91
N VAL A 112 8.64 0.68 -9.84
CA VAL A 112 9.68 1.06 -8.88
C VAL A 112 10.86 0.10 -8.86
N TYR A 113 10.73 -1.10 -9.41
CA TYR A 113 11.84 -2.02 -9.55
C TYR A 113 12.46 -1.84 -10.95
N GLU A 114 13.76 -1.56 -11.01
CA GLU A 114 14.51 -1.65 -12.26
C GLU A 114 14.65 -3.13 -12.64
N GLU A 115 14.41 -3.46 -13.92
CA GLU A 115 14.64 -4.82 -14.46
C GLU A 115 16.13 -5.21 -14.46
#